data_AF-A0A1Z4V9W5-F1
#
_entry.id   AF-A0A1Z4V9W5-F1
#
_cell.length_a   1.000
_cell.length_b   1.000
_cell.length_c   1.000
_cell.angle_alpha   90.00
_cell.angle_beta   90.00
_cell.angle_gamma   90.00
#
_symmetry.space_group_name_H-M   'P 1'
#
loop_
_entity.id
_entity.type
_entity.pdbx_description
1 polymer ?
#
loop_
_entity_poly.entity_id
_entity_poly.type
_entity_poly.pdbx_seq_one_letter_code
_entity_poly.pdbx_strand_id
1 'polypeptide(L)'
;MNHQLYEQDFNLWRETLITQIKEKHFHDIDWEHLLLELDDMGKSEKRSFLSNLTILIAHLLKLTVQADAPEMMKGSWYSSITEHRFRIKKDLQENPSFKNYLHEVIFIAQI
;
A
#
# COMPACT_ATOMS: atom_id res chain seq x y z
N MET A 1 21.00 -8.42 -21.19
CA MET A 1 21.97 -7.85 -20.23
C MET A 1 21.29 -7.12 -19.08
N ASN A 2 20.20 -6.36 -19.29
CA ASN A 2 19.46 -5.73 -18.17
C ASN A 2 18.84 -6.72 -17.16
N HIS A 3 18.42 -7.90 -17.62
CA HIS A 3 17.80 -8.92 -16.77
C HIS A 3 18.70 -9.40 -15.62
N GLN A 4 20.02 -9.45 -15.82
CA GLN A 4 20.96 -9.81 -14.75
C GLN A 4 21.18 -8.67 -13.75
N LEU A 5 21.00 -7.43 -14.19
CA LEU A 5 21.18 -6.25 -13.36
C LEU A 5 20.05 -6.13 -12.32
N TYR A 6 18.83 -6.56 -12.67
CA TYR A 6 17.69 -6.61 -11.75
C TYR A 6 18.01 -7.39 -10.47
N GLU A 7 18.58 -8.59 -10.61
CA GLU A 7 18.93 -9.48 -9.50
C GLU A 7 20.18 -9.04 -8.73
N GLN A 8 21.13 -8.39 -9.41
CA GLN A 8 22.45 -8.06 -8.86
C GLN A 8 22.51 -6.67 -8.23
N ASP A 9 21.87 -5.68 -8.85
CA ASP A 9 21.80 -4.30 -8.38
C ASP A 9 20.51 -3.65 -8.90
N PHE A 10 19.44 -3.88 -8.15
CA PHE A 10 18.10 -3.35 -8.45
C PHE A 10 18.09 -1.82 -8.61
N ASN A 11 18.91 -1.10 -7.84
CA ASN A 11 18.93 0.36 -7.92
C ASN A 11 19.53 0.83 -9.25
N LEU A 12 20.65 0.22 -9.66
CA LEU A 12 21.28 0.49 -10.94
C LEU A 12 20.40 0.06 -12.12
N TRP A 13 19.70 -1.07 -12.01
CA TRP A 13 18.69 -1.49 -12.99
C TRP A 13 17.59 -0.42 -13.17
N ARG A 14 17.03 0.08 -12.07
CA ARG A 14 15.98 1.12 -12.10
C ARG A 14 16.47 2.41 -12.74
N GLU A 15 17.68 2.88 -12.39
CA GLU A 15 18.27 4.09 -12.97
C GLU A 15 18.55 3.94 -14.47
N THR A 16 19.02 2.75 -14.87
CA THR A 16 19.24 2.39 -16.29
C THR A 16 17.92 2.41 -17.06
N LEU A 17 16.87 1.79 -16.51
CA LEU A 17 15.55 1.77 -17.12
C LEU A 17 14.95 3.18 -17.30
N ILE A 18 15.07 4.04 -16.28
CA ILE A 18 14.61 5.43 -16.34
C ILE A 18 15.33 6.19 -17.48
N THR A 19 16.64 5.97 -17.61
CA THR A 19 17.46 6.61 -18.65
C THR A 19 17.02 6.14 -20.04
N GLN A 20 16.86 4.84 -20.23
CA GLN A 20 16.39 4.26 -21.50
C GLN A 20 15.01 4.79 -21.92
N ILE A 21 14.07 4.93 -20.99
CA ILE A 21 12.74 5.50 -21.27
C ILE A 21 12.86 6.97 -21.68
N LYS A 22 13.67 7.77 -20.96
CA LYS A 22 13.88 9.20 -21.28
C LYS A 22 14.51 9.40 -22.66
N GLU A 23 15.47 8.54 -23.01
CA GLU A 23 16.19 8.58 -24.29
C GLU A 23 15.44 7.86 -25.44
N LYS A 24 14.27 7.26 -25.15
CA LYS A 24 13.43 6.49 -26.10
C LYS A 24 14.14 5.27 -26.67
N HIS A 25 15.07 4.68 -25.92
CA HIS A 25 15.77 3.44 -26.27
C HIS A 25 14.92 2.22 -25.88
N PHE A 26 13.73 2.10 -26.48
CA PHE A 26 12.74 1.09 -26.10
C PHE A 26 13.15 -0.36 -26.40
N HIS A 27 14.10 -0.56 -27.32
CA HIS A 27 14.61 -1.88 -27.69
C HIS A 27 15.41 -2.54 -26.57
N ASP A 28 15.98 -1.75 -25.66
CA ASP A 28 16.86 -2.22 -24.58
C ASP A 28 16.14 -2.32 -23.23
N ILE A 29 14.85 -1.99 -23.20
CA ILE A 29 14.00 -2.08 -22.00
C ILE A 29 13.76 -3.55 -21.65
N ASP A 30 13.97 -3.86 -20.38
CA ASP A 30 13.60 -5.12 -19.78
C ASP A 30 12.12 -5.12 -19.39
N TRP A 31 11.26 -5.38 -20.36
CA TRP A 31 9.82 -5.30 -20.21
C TRP A 31 9.26 -6.33 -19.21
N GLU A 32 9.91 -7.48 -19.08
CA GLU A 32 9.47 -8.55 -18.17
C GLU A 32 9.57 -8.10 -16.72
N HIS A 33 10.76 -7.63 -16.29
CA HIS A 33 10.94 -7.11 -14.94
C HIS A 33 10.18 -5.80 -14.70
N LEU A 34 10.05 -4.92 -15.71
CA LEU A 34 9.24 -3.72 -15.56
C LEU A 34 7.76 -4.06 -15.29
N LEU A 35 7.19 -5.01 -16.03
CA LEU A 35 5.80 -5.45 -15.81
C LEU A 35 5.63 -6.12 -14.44
N LEU A 36 6.60 -6.95 -14.03
CA LEU A 36 6.62 -7.56 -12.70
C LEU A 36 6.61 -6.49 -11.60
N GLU A 37 7.50 -5.51 -11.67
CA GLU A 37 7.58 -4.42 -10.69
C GLU A 37 6.30 -3.58 -10.65
N LEU A 38 5.70 -3.27 -11.80
CA LEU A 38 4.44 -2.52 -11.83
C LEU A 38 3.28 -3.30 -11.18
N ASP A 39 3.22 -4.62 -11.40
CA ASP A 39 2.21 -5.49 -10.78
C ASP A 39 2.45 -5.64 -9.27
N ASP A 40 3.70 -5.82 -8.85
CA ASP A 40 4.08 -5.98 -7.45
C ASP A 40 3.96 -4.68 -6.63
N MET A 41 4.31 -3.53 -7.21
CA MET A 41 4.05 -2.21 -6.63
C MET A 41 2.55 -2.03 -6.38
N GLY A 42 1.71 -2.31 -7.39
CA GLY A 42 0.25 -2.22 -7.26
C GLY A 42 -0.31 -3.14 -6.16
N LYS A 43 0.21 -4.36 -6.04
CA LYS A 43 -0.17 -5.29 -4.96
C LYS A 43 0.31 -4.81 -3.58
N SER A 44 1.52 -4.28 -3.48
CA SER A 44 2.09 -3.81 -2.21
C SER A 44 1.31 -2.61 -1.66
N GLU A 45 1.02 -1.63 -2.51
CA GLU A 45 0.22 -0.47 -2.14
C GLU A 45 -1.22 -0.88 -1.77
N LYS A 46 -1.84 -1.79 -2.54
CA LYS A 46 -3.14 -2.38 -2.19
C LYS A 46 -3.11 -3.06 -0.81
N ARG A 47 -2.11 -3.91 -0.53
CA ARG A 47 -1.98 -4.61 0.77
C ARG A 47 -1.82 -3.61 1.93
N SER A 48 -1.01 -2.57 1.76
CA SER A 48 -0.82 -1.51 2.76
C SER A 48 -2.14 -0.80 3.06
N PHE A 49 -2.88 -0.42 2.02
CA PHE A 49 -4.19 0.21 2.14
C PHE A 49 -5.19 -0.66 2.91
N LEU A 50 -5.32 -1.93 2.52
CA LEU A 50 -6.21 -2.89 3.19
C LEU A 50 -5.83 -3.12 4.66
N SER A 51 -4.53 -3.17 4.96
CA SER A 51 -4.02 -3.30 6.33
C SER A 51 -4.38 -2.10 7.19
N ASN A 52 -4.15 -0.87 6.70
CA ASN A 52 -4.55 0.35 7.40
C ASN A 52 -6.06 0.38 7.68
N LEU A 53 -6.88 0.00 6.70
CA LEU A 53 -8.33 -0.05 6.85
C LEU A 53 -8.78 -1.09 7.88
N THR A 54 -8.18 -2.28 7.85
CA THR A 54 -8.45 -3.36 8.81
C THR A 54 -8.14 -2.92 10.24
N ILE A 55 -6.97 -2.30 10.46
CA ILE A 55 -6.57 -1.83 11.79
C ILE A 55 -7.48 -0.69 12.28
N LEU A 56 -7.86 0.23 11.39
CA LEU A 56 -8.81 1.29 11.72
C LEU A 56 -10.14 0.71 12.21
N ILE A 57 -10.72 -0.22 11.45
CA ILE A 57 -12.00 -0.86 11.80
C ILE A 57 -11.88 -1.61 13.13
N ALA A 58 -10.82 -2.38 13.34
CA ALA A 58 -10.59 -3.11 14.58
C ALA A 58 -10.56 -2.19 15.81
N HIS A 59 -9.90 -1.03 15.73
CA HIS A 59 -9.87 -0.08 16.84
C HIS A 59 -11.21 0.62 17.07
N LEU A 60 -11.95 0.96 16.01
CA LEU A 60 -13.31 1.51 16.13
C LEU A 60 -14.26 0.52 16.80
N LEU A 61 -14.16 -0.77 16.47
CA LEU A 61 -14.92 -1.83 17.12
C LEU A 61 -14.52 -2.00 18.58
N LYS A 62 -13.22 -2.02 18.90
CA LYS A 62 -12.75 -2.09 20.30
C LYS A 62 -13.31 -0.95 21.14
N LEU A 63 -13.31 0.29 20.63
CA LEU A 63 -13.90 1.43 21.34
C LEU A 63 -15.42 1.29 21.54
N THR A 64 -16.12 0.66 20.60
CA THR A 64 -17.57 0.49 20.67
C THR A 64 -17.96 -0.63 21.64
N VAL A 65 -17.24 -1.76 21.60
CA VAL A 65 -17.57 -2.97 22.37
C VAL A 65 -16.94 -2.94 23.77
N GLN A 66 -15.75 -2.34 23.92
CA GLN A 66 -14.99 -2.28 25.17
C GLN A 66 -15.01 -0.85 25.72
N ALA A 67 -16.22 -0.29 25.84
CA ALA A 67 -16.43 1.07 26.32
C ALA A 67 -15.97 1.26 27.78
N ASP A 68 -15.80 0.19 28.55
CA ASP A 68 -15.29 0.15 29.92
C ASP A 68 -13.76 -0.02 30.01
N ALA A 69 -13.06 -0.14 28.88
CA ALA A 69 -11.61 -0.29 28.86
C ALA A 69 -10.88 0.89 29.56
N PRO A 70 -9.70 0.64 30.16
CA PRO A 70 -8.91 1.68 30.79
C PRO A 70 -8.59 2.85 29.85
N GLU A 71 -8.58 4.07 30.37
CA GLU A 71 -8.37 5.28 29.56
C GLU A 71 -7.02 5.27 28.83
N MET A 72 -5.98 4.70 29.44
CA MET A 72 -4.67 4.52 28.81
C MET A 72 -4.73 3.62 27.56
N MET A 73 -5.59 2.58 27.57
CA MET A 73 -5.79 1.72 26.40
C MET A 73 -6.61 2.43 25.33
N LYS A 74 -7.67 3.14 25.71
CA LYS A 74 -8.45 3.95 24.77
C LYS A 74 -7.59 5.01 24.10
N GLY A 75 -6.69 5.66 24.85
CA GLY A 75 -5.73 6.63 24.35
C GLY A 75 -4.84 6.08 23.23
N SER A 76 -4.30 4.87 23.38
CA SER A 76 -3.49 4.25 22.32
C SER A 76 -4.32 3.89 21.09
N TRP A 77 -5.58 3.45 21.27
CA TRP A 77 -6.50 3.18 20.16
C TRP A 77 -6.89 4.46 19.41
N TYR A 78 -7.15 5.57 20.10
CA TYR A 78 -7.43 6.86 19.47
C TYR A 78 -6.26 7.38 18.63
N SER A 79 -5.03 7.25 19.14
CA SER A 79 -3.83 7.60 18.37
C SER A 79 -3.71 6.75 17.11
N SER A 80 -3.88 5.43 17.22
CA SER A 80 -3.85 4.53 16.07
C SER A 80 -4.96 4.83 15.05
N ILE A 81 -6.19 5.12 15.50
CA ILE A 81 -7.30 5.54 14.63
C ILE A 81 -6.92 6.80 13.84
N THR A 82 -6.32 7.79 14.51
CA THR A 82 -5.93 9.05 13.87
C THR A 82 -4.87 8.81 12.78
N GLU A 83 -3.85 8.00 13.09
CA GLU A 83 -2.80 7.63 12.16
C GLU A 83 -3.33 6.87 10.93
N HIS A 84 -4.13 5.82 11.14
CA HIS A 84 -4.64 5.02 10.03
C HIS A 84 -5.65 5.79 9.18
N ARG A 85 -6.48 6.66 9.77
CA ARG A 85 -7.36 7.57 9.00
C ARG A 85 -6.56 8.50 8.10
N PHE A 86 -5.47 9.06 8.61
CA PHE A 86 -4.58 9.91 7.82
C PHE A 86 -3.98 9.15 6.64
N ARG A 87 -3.42 7.95 6.89
CA ARG A 87 -2.83 7.10 5.85
C ARG A 87 -3.83 6.71 4.77
N ILE A 88 -5.01 6.22 5.17
CA ILE A 88 -6.10 5.87 4.24
C ILE A 88 -6.51 7.08 3.39
N LYS A 89 -6.64 8.26 4.01
CA LYS A 89 -7.01 9.47 3.27
C LYS A 89 -5.94 9.86 2.24
N LYS A 90 -4.67 9.77 2.62
CA LYS A 90 -3.55 10.02 1.72
C LYS A 90 -3.53 9.03 0.56
N ASP A 91 -3.65 7.73 0.86
CA ASP A 91 -3.69 6.68 -0.16
C ASP A 91 -4.85 6.90 -1.15
N LEU A 92 -6.03 7.32 -0.67
CA LEU A 92 -7.19 7.63 -1.54
C LEU A 92 -7.03 8.90 -2.38
N GLN A 93 -6.18 9.84 -1.95
CA GLN A 93 -5.85 11.05 -2.72
C GLN A 93 -4.86 10.73 -3.84
N GLU A 94 -3.85 9.91 -3.54
CA GLU A 94 -2.82 9.49 -4.50
C GLU A 94 -3.34 8.40 -5.46
N ASN A 95 -4.19 7.50 -4.96
CA ASN A 95 -4.77 6.37 -5.68
C ASN A 95 -6.31 6.33 -5.56
N PRO A 96 -7.06 7.18 -6.29
CA PRO A 96 -8.52 7.22 -6.19
C PRO A 96 -9.24 5.90 -6.50
N SER A 97 -8.62 5.01 -7.27
CA SER A 97 -9.14 3.67 -7.59
C SER A 97 -9.20 2.74 -6.37
N PHE A 98 -8.46 3.02 -5.30
CA PHE A 98 -8.48 2.21 -4.08
C PHE A 98 -9.83 2.22 -3.37
N LYS A 99 -10.71 3.18 -3.70
CA LYS A 99 -12.12 3.17 -3.27
C LYS A 99 -12.83 1.85 -3.62
N ASN A 100 -12.45 1.22 -4.73
CA ASN A 100 -13.02 -0.06 -5.16
C ASN A 100 -12.73 -1.20 -4.16
N TYR A 101 -11.67 -1.07 -3.37
CA TYR A 101 -11.26 -2.08 -2.39
C TYR A 101 -11.88 -1.88 -1.00
N LEU A 102 -12.60 -0.78 -0.76
CA LEU A 102 -13.27 -0.54 0.54
C LEU A 102 -14.25 -1.66 0.90
N HIS A 103 -14.93 -2.20 -0.10
CA HIS A 103 -15.88 -3.30 0.07
C HIS A 103 -15.21 -4.63 0.46
N GLU A 104 -13.95 -4.86 0.05
CA GLU A 104 -13.23 -6.10 0.36
C GLU A 104 -13.01 -6.26 1.87
N VAL A 105 -12.65 -5.17 2.57
CA VAL A 105 -12.40 -5.23 4.02
C VAL A 105 -13.68 -5.41 4.82
N ILE A 106 -14.77 -4.74 4.42
CA ILE A 106 -16.08 -4.91 5.08
C ILE A 106 -16.54 -6.37 4.96
N PHE A 107 -16.40 -6.96 3.77
CA PHE A 107 -16.77 -8.35 3.54
C PHE A 107 -15.93 -9.33 4.38
N ILE A 108 -14.61 -9.14 4.47
CA ILE A 108 -13.72 -10.01 5.25
C ILE A 108 -13.98 -9.88 6.76
N ALA A 109 -14.31 -8.67 7.22
CA ALA A 109 -14.50 -8.41 8.64
C ALA A 109 -15.85 -8.91 9.20
N GLN A 110 -16.76 -9.41 8.35
CA GLN A 110 -18.09 -9.93 8.74
C GLN A 110 -18.88 -8.98 9.66
N ILE A 111 -18.76 -7.67 9.41
CA ILE A 111 -19.45 -6.58 10.13
C ILE A 111 -20.45 -5.89 9.22
#